data_AF-A0AAD1MHB5-F1
#
_entry.id   AF-A0AAD1MHB5-F1
#
_cell.length_a   1.000
_cell.length_b   1.000
_cell.length_c   1.000
_cell.angle_alpha   90.00
_cell.angle_beta   90.00
_cell.angle_gamma   90.00
#
_symmetry.space_group_name_H-M   'P 1'
#
loop_
_entity.id
_entity.type
_entity.pdbx_description
1 polymer ?
#
loop_
_entity_poly.entity_id
_entity_poly.type
_entity_poly.pdbx_seq_one_letter_code
_entity_poly.pdbx_strand_id
1 'polypeptide(L)'
;MLVIVAACACLALGWWQWTRFQEVNGTFQNLGYALQWPLFAWFCVYAYRKFVRYEESPPEPHRPDAVTEIPAGLLPERPAAAATPADDPALRQYNAYLAELTENDRKNRNPA
;
A
#
# COMPACT_ATOMS: atom_id res chain seq x y z
N MET A 1 20.66 -11.87 6.57
CA MET A 1 20.72 -12.42 7.95
C MET A 1 19.43 -12.23 8.75
N LEU A 2 18.84 -11.03 8.81
CA LEU A 2 17.62 -10.76 9.60
C LEU A 2 16.45 -11.70 9.31
N VAL A 3 16.22 -12.06 8.04
CA VAL A 3 15.12 -12.96 7.64
C VAL A 3 15.30 -14.38 8.18
N ILE A 4 16.54 -14.86 8.24
CA ILE A 4 16.84 -16.19 8.80
C ILE A 4 16.56 -16.17 10.31
N VAL A 5 16.99 -15.11 11.01
CA VAL A 5 16.70 -14.94 12.44
C VAL A 5 15.21 -14.86 12.72
N ALA A 6 14.46 -14.08 11.92
CA ALA A 6 13.01 -13.97 12.04
C ALA A 6 12.28 -15.31 11.77
N ALA A 7 12.71 -16.05 10.75
CA ALA A 7 12.18 -17.38 10.44
C ALA A 7 12.47 -18.38 11.57
N CYS A 8 13.70 -18.40 12.09
CA CYS A 8 14.07 -19.25 13.23
C CYS A 8 13.25 -18.90 14.48
N ALA A 9 13.03 -17.61 14.77
CA ALA A 9 12.20 -17.18 15.90
C ALA A 9 10.74 -17.66 15.75
N CYS A 10 10.16 -17.53 14.55
CA CYS A 10 8.81 -18.04 14.27
C CYS A 10 8.72 -19.56 14.43
N LEU A 11 9.71 -20.31 13.93
CA LEU A 11 9.72 -21.77 14.08
C LEU A 11 9.90 -22.20 15.54
N ALA A 12 10.71 -21.49 16.32
CA ALA A 12 10.86 -21.74 17.76
C ALA A 12 9.56 -21.49 18.53
N LEU A 13 8.82 -20.42 18.19
CA LEU A 13 7.50 -20.13 18.77
C LEU A 13 6.46 -21.19 18.37
N GLY A 14 6.47 -21.64 17.12
CA GLY A 14 5.62 -22.73 16.64
C GLY A 14 5.91 -24.05 17.36
N TRP A 15 7.19 -24.39 17.54
CA TRP A 15 7.63 -25.57 18.30
C TRP A 15 7.19 -25.50 19.76
N TRP A 16 7.36 -24.34 20.40
CA TRP A 16 6.89 -24.14 21.76
C TRP A 16 5.37 -24.32 21.86
N GLN A 17 4.60 -23.74 20.94
CA GLN A 17 3.15 -23.92 20.92
C GLN A 17 2.71 -25.36 20.65
N TRP A 18 3.45 -26.10 19.83
CA TRP A 18 3.24 -27.52 19.63
C TRP A 18 3.40 -28.31 20.93
N THR A 19 4.47 -28.05 21.69
CA THR A 19 4.66 -28.70 22.99
C THR A 19 3.56 -28.32 24.00
N ARG A 20 3.09 -27.07 23.99
CA ARG A 20 1.97 -26.61 24.84
C ARG A 20 0.63 -27.25 24.46
N PHE A 21 0.42 -27.54 23.19
CA PHE A 21 -0.77 -28.27 22.72
C PHE A 21 -0.78 -29.74 23.20
N GLN A 22 0.38 -30.36 23.39
CA GLN A 22 0.46 -31.75 23.86
C GLN A 22 0.24 -31.92 25.37
N GLU A 23 0.16 -30.83 26.13
CA GLU A 23 -0.13 -30.88 27.56
C GLU A 23 -1.61 -31.19 27.85
N VAL A 24 -1.91 -31.63 29.07
CA VAL A 24 -3.27 -32.02 29.52
C VAL A 24 -4.31 -30.90 29.33
N ASN A 25 -3.88 -29.64 29.28
CA ASN A 25 -4.71 -28.45 29.03
C ASN A 25 -4.55 -27.86 27.61
N GLY A 26 -4.03 -28.63 26.66
CA GLY A 26 -3.88 -28.21 25.26
C GLY A 26 -5.22 -27.95 24.59
N THR A 27 -5.40 -26.76 24.00
CA THR A 27 -6.62 -26.39 23.27
C THR A 27 -6.37 -26.39 21.76
N PHE A 28 -7.44 -26.50 20.96
CA PHE A 28 -7.37 -26.35 19.50
C PHE A 28 -6.79 -24.99 19.06
N GLN A 29 -6.88 -23.97 19.89
CA GLN A 29 -6.29 -22.66 19.62
C GLN A 29 -4.75 -22.69 19.67
N ASN A 30 -4.15 -23.45 20.60
CA ASN A 30 -2.69 -23.65 20.64
C ASN A 30 -2.19 -24.38 19.39
N LEU A 31 -2.94 -25.37 18.90
CA LEU A 31 -2.64 -26.06 17.64
C LEU A 31 -2.69 -25.09 16.45
N GLY A 32 -3.72 -24.24 16.39
CA GLY A 32 -3.83 -23.19 15.37
C GLY A 32 -2.59 -22.30 15.36
N TYR A 33 -2.15 -21.83 16.52
CA TYR A 33 -0.92 -21.03 16.62
C TYR A 33 0.34 -21.81 16.26
N ALA A 34 0.46 -23.07 16.69
CA ALA A 34 1.59 -23.93 16.35
C ALA A 34 1.75 -24.11 14.83
N LEU A 35 0.65 -24.12 14.08
CA LEU A 35 0.64 -24.20 12.60
C LEU A 35 0.77 -22.82 11.92
N GLN A 36 0.25 -21.76 12.55
CA GLN A 36 0.31 -20.39 12.04
C GLN A 36 1.73 -19.84 12.02
N TRP A 37 2.53 -20.11 13.06
CA TRP A 37 3.90 -19.60 13.15
C TRP A 37 4.83 -20.12 12.02
N PRO A 38 4.82 -21.41 11.65
CA PRO A 38 5.51 -21.91 10.46
C PRO A 38 5.07 -21.25 9.14
N LEU A 39 3.77 -20.98 8.97
CA LEU A 39 3.26 -20.27 7.79
C LEU A 39 3.84 -18.85 7.69
N PHE A 40 3.93 -18.14 8.81
CA PHE A 40 4.58 -16.82 8.86
C PHE A 40 6.09 -16.91 8.60
N ALA A 41 6.77 -17.91 9.15
CA ALA A 41 8.19 -18.14 8.86
C ALA A 41 8.44 -18.32 7.35
N TRP A 42 7.63 -19.18 6.72
CA TRP A 42 7.68 -19.40 5.27
C TRP A 42 7.39 -18.12 4.48
N PHE A 43 6.38 -17.36 4.89
CA PHE A 43 6.03 -16.09 4.26
C PHE A 43 7.18 -15.07 4.32
N CYS A 44 7.86 -14.92 5.46
CA CYS A 44 9.02 -14.03 5.58
C CYS A 44 10.16 -14.44 4.62
N VAL A 45 10.46 -15.73 4.51
CA VAL A 45 11.48 -16.25 3.58
C VAL A 45 11.07 -16.04 2.12
N TYR A 46 9.79 -16.30 1.79
CA TYR A 46 9.25 -16.09 0.46
C TYR A 46 9.29 -14.61 0.04
N ALA A 47 8.83 -13.71 0.91
CA ALA A 47 8.83 -12.27 0.66
C ALA A 47 10.25 -11.74 0.44
N TYR A 48 11.23 -12.19 1.23
CA TYR A 48 12.63 -11.85 1.03
C TYR A 48 13.18 -12.38 -0.30
N ARG A 49 12.94 -13.66 -0.63
CA ARG A 49 13.35 -14.22 -1.93
C ARG A 49 12.73 -13.46 -3.09
N LYS A 50 11.45 -13.10 -2.97
CA LYS A 50 10.74 -12.31 -3.97
C LYS A 50 11.39 -10.94 -4.09
N PHE A 51 11.60 -10.23 -2.99
CA PHE A 51 12.26 -8.92 -2.99
C PHE A 51 13.63 -8.95 -3.68
N VAL A 52 14.52 -9.88 -3.31
CA VAL A 52 15.83 -10.04 -3.96
C VAL A 52 15.69 -10.32 -5.45
N ARG A 53 14.75 -11.19 -5.85
CA ARG A 53 14.47 -11.46 -7.26
C ARG A 53 13.97 -10.23 -8.03
N TYR A 54 13.19 -9.36 -7.40
CA TYR A 54 12.73 -8.10 -8.01
C TYR A 54 13.86 -7.08 -8.16
N GLU A 55 14.85 -7.08 -7.26
CA GLU A 55 16.06 -6.27 -7.43
C GLU A 55 16.95 -6.80 -8.56
N GLU A 56 17.17 -8.12 -8.64
CA GLU A 56 18.01 -8.75 -9.66
C GLU A 56 17.38 -8.73 -11.06
N SER A 57 16.06 -8.76 -11.13
CA SER A 57 15.30 -8.72 -12.38
C SER A 57 14.17 -7.71 -12.22
N PRO A 58 14.45 -6.42 -12.47
CA PRO A 58 13.40 -5.43 -12.59
C PRO A 58 12.35 -5.98 -13.56
N PRO A 59 11.07 -6.07 -13.16
CA PRO A 59 10.02 -6.41 -14.10
C PRO A 59 10.13 -5.47 -15.30
N GLU A 60 9.91 -5.99 -16.52
CA GLU A 60 9.88 -5.14 -17.70
C GLU A 60 9.04 -3.89 -17.35
N PRO A 61 9.60 -2.68 -17.52
CA PRO A 61 8.84 -1.46 -17.33
C PRO A 61 7.51 -1.64 -18.04
N HIS A 62 6.42 -1.36 -17.33
CA HIS A 62 5.08 -1.42 -17.94
C HIS A 62 5.17 -0.68 -19.26
N ARG A 63 4.97 -1.39 -20.38
CA ARG A 63 5.10 -0.75 -21.69
C ARG A 63 4.14 0.43 -21.67
N PRO A 64 4.56 1.64 -22.03
CA PRO A 64 3.65 2.78 -22.12
C PRO A 64 2.49 2.50 -23.09
N ASP A 65 2.64 1.50 -23.97
CA ASP A 65 1.62 1.00 -24.91
C ASP A 65 0.69 -0.07 -24.31
N ALA A 66 0.92 -0.53 -23.07
CA ALA A 66 -0.03 -1.36 -22.36
C ALA A 66 -1.21 -0.46 -21.98
N VAL A 67 -2.30 -0.58 -22.72
CA VAL A 67 -3.57 0.15 -22.53
C VAL A 67 -3.96 0.11 -21.05
N THR A 68 -3.55 1.14 -20.31
CA THR A 68 -3.97 1.40 -18.92
C THR A 68 -5.21 2.29 -18.91
N GLU A 69 -5.68 2.67 -20.10
CA GLU A 69 -6.94 3.36 -20.28
C GLU A 69 -8.08 2.41 -19.95
N ILE A 70 -8.87 2.80 -18.96
CA ILE A 70 -10.18 2.20 -18.72
C ILE A 70 -10.99 2.47 -19.99
N PRO A 71 -11.47 1.43 -20.72
CA PRO A 71 -12.18 1.66 -21.97
C PRO A 71 -13.36 2.59 -21.71
N ALA A 72 -13.60 3.56 -22.60
CA ALA A 72 -14.55 4.66 -22.38
C ALA A 72 -16.00 4.21 -22.08
N GLY A 73 -16.33 2.93 -22.27
CA GLY A 73 -17.61 2.33 -21.90
C GLY A 73 -17.64 1.53 -20.59
N LEU A 74 -16.54 1.45 -19.83
CA LEU A 74 -16.47 0.72 -18.55
C LEU A 74 -16.89 1.59 -17.36
N LEU A 75 -16.76 2.91 -17.48
CA LEU A 75 -17.23 3.85 -16.49
C LEU A 75 -18.65 4.30 -16.87
N PRO A 76 -19.59 4.35 -15.91
CA PRO A 76 -20.86 5.04 -16.12
C PRO A 76 -20.58 6.47 -16.61
N GLU A 77 -21.39 6.95 -17.56
CA GLU A 77 -21.31 8.31 -18.06
C GLU A 77 -21.29 9.27 -16.87
N ARG A 78 -20.21 10.05 -16.75
CA ARG A 78 -20.04 10.99 -15.63
C ARG A 78 -21.24 11.95 -15.69
N PRO A 79 -22.06 12.04 -14.63
CA PRO A 79 -23.11 13.04 -14.56
C PRO A 79 -22.49 14.39 -14.86
N ALA A 80 -23.02 15.10 -15.86
CA ALA A 80 -22.59 16.46 -16.15
C ALA A 80 -22.63 17.24 -14.82
N ALA A 81 -21.49 17.80 -14.42
CA ALA A 81 -21.43 18.63 -13.23
C ALA A 81 -22.55 19.67 -13.36
N ALA A 82 -23.45 19.71 -12.38
CA ALA A 82 -24.51 20.70 -12.37
C ALA A 82 -23.87 22.07 -12.59
N ALA A 83 -24.38 22.84 -13.56
CA ALA A 83 -23.88 24.16 -13.87
C ALA A 83 -23.96 25.00 -12.59
N THR A 84 -22.84 25.13 -11.89
CA THR A 84 -22.73 26.04 -10.77
C THR A 84 -22.86 27.43 -11.39
N PRO A 85 -23.76 28.30 -10.90
CA PRO A 85 -23.88 29.65 -11.41
C PRO A 85 -22.49 30.29 -11.43
N ALA A 86 -22.00 30.65 -12.61
CA ALA A 86 -20.64 31.17 -12.81
C ALA A 86 -20.38 32.47 -12.01
N ASP A 87 -21.42 33.06 -11.44
CA ASP A 87 -21.41 34.35 -10.77
C ASP A 87 -21.66 34.26 -9.24
N ASP A 88 -21.38 33.10 -8.63
CA ASP A 88 -21.39 32.98 -7.17
C ASP A 88 -20.37 33.96 -6.55
N PRO A 89 -20.80 34.96 -5.74
CA PRO A 89 -19.89 35.92 -5.13
C PRO A 89 -18.84 35.27 -4.24
N ALA A 90 -19.14 34.13 -3.59
CA ALA A 90 -18.19 33.42 -2.73
C ALA A 90 -17.05 32.81 -3.55
N LEU A 91 -17.36 32.21 -4.71
CA LEU A 91 -16.35 31.64 -5.61
C LEU A 91 -15.44 32.72 -6.21
N ARG A 92 -15.99 33.91 -6.52
CA ARG A 92 -15.17 35.05 -7.00
C ARG A 92 -14.16 35.50 -5.96
N GLN A 93 -14.57 35.62 -4.71
CA GLN A 93 -13.66 35.99 -3.62
C GLN A 93 -12.59 34.93 -3.40
N TYR A 94 -12.98 33.65 -3.42
CA TYR A 94 -12.05 32.54 -3.26
C TYR A 94 -11.02 32.47 -4.41
N ASN A 95 -11.46 32.61 -5.66
CA ASN A 95 -10.57 32.62 -6.82
C ASN A 95 -9.63 33.83 -6.81
N ALA A 96 -10.10 35.00 -6.36
CA ALA A 96 -9.25 36.18 -6.18
C ALA A 96 -8.17 35.95 -5.12
N TYR A 97 -8.52 35.32 -3.99
CA TYR A 97 -7.57 34.94 -2.94
C TYR A 97 -6.52 33.94 -3.45
N LEU A 98 -6.92 32.92 -4.22
CA LEU A 98 -5.99 31.97 -4.83
C LEU A 98 -5.03 32.65 -5.83
N ALA A 99 -5.52 33.64 -6.58
CA ALA A 99 -4.70 34.42 -7.50
C ALA A 99 -3.65 35.25 -6.75
N GLU A 100 -4.04 35.91 -5.66
CA GLU A 100 -3.13 36.66 -4.78
C GLU A 100 -2.05 35.75 -4.16
N LEU A 101 -2.44 34.55 -3.68
CA LEU A 101 -1.49 33.60 -3.12
C LEU A 101 -0.46 33.15 -4.17
N THR A 102 -0.91 32.90 -5.40
CA THR A 102 -0.03 32.51 -6.52
C THR A 102 0.95 33.62 -6.89
N GLU A 103 0.48 34.88 -6.88
CA GLU A 103 1.33 36.03 -7.17
C GLU A 103 2.39 36.25 -6.07
N ASN A 104 1.99 36.11 -4.80
CA ASN A 104 2.90 36.17 -3.66
C ASN A 104 3.92 35.02 -3.69
N ASP A 105 3.51 33.79 -3.99
CA ASP A 105 4.43 32.66 -4.14
C ASP A 105 5.42 32.88 -5.28
N ARG A 106 4.97 33.40 -6.43
CA ARG A 106 5.86 33.76 -7.55
C ARG A 106 6.88 34.85 -7.16
N LYS A 107 6.45 35.86 -6.41
CA LYS A 107 7.31 36.94 -5.90
C LYS A 107 8.33 36.42 -4.88
N ASN A 108 7.92 35.52 -4.00
CA ASN A 108 8.79 34.91 -3.00
C ASN A 108 9.78 33.90 -3.63
N ARG A 109 9.39 33.24 -4.72
CA ARG A 109 10.22 32.27 -5.45
C ARG A 109 11.26 32.91 -6.37
N ASN A 110 11.06 34.15 -6.81
CA ASN A 110 12.05 34.97 -7.52
C ASN A 110 12.59 36.10 -6.61
N PRO A 111 13.41 35.80 -5.58
CA PRO A 111 14.23 36.84 -5.00
C PRO A 111 15.25 37.28 -6.06
N ALA A 112 15.33 38.59 -6.31
CA ALA A 112 16.35 39.19 -7.17
C ALA A 112 17.77 38.92 -6.63
#